data_AF-A0A962VXA3-F1
#
_entry.id   AF-A0A962VXA3-F1
#
_cell.length_a   1.000
_cell.length_b   1.000
_cell.length_c   1.000
_cell.angle_alpha   90.00
_cell.angle_beta   90.00
_cell.angle_gamma   90.00
#
_symmetry.space_group_name_H-M   'P 1'
#
loop_
_entity.id
_entity.type
_entity.pdbx_description
1 polymer ?
#
loop_
_entity_poly.entity_id
_entity_poly.type
_entity_poly.pdbx_seq_one_letter_code
_entity_poly.pdbx_strand_id
1 'polypeptide(L)' 'MRQSRFHLTPLTRRRLTQFRANRRGWWSLWLFLLLFGLSLSAEFIANDRPLLVYHHGTFYVPVFKD' A
#
# COMPACT_ATOMS: atom_id res chain seq x y z
N MET A 1 27.92 -19.48 8.28
CA MET A 1 27.08 -18.79 9.29
C MET A 1 26.14 -17.83 8.57
N ARG A 2 24.83 -18.01 8.75
CA ARG A 2 23.77 -17.30 8.02
C ARG A 2 23.65 -15.86 8.54
N GLN A 3 24.41 -14.91 7.98
CA GLN A 3 24.27 -13.50 8.34
C GLN A 3 22.90 -13.01 7.87
N SER A 4 22.00 -12.78 8.83
CA SER A 4 20.72 -12.13 8.57
C SER A 4 20.97 -10.73 7.99
N ARG A 5 20.51 -10.49 6.75
CA ARG A 5 20.78 -9.29 5.93
C ARG A 5 20.14 -7.99 6.46
N PHE A 6 19.66 -7.99 7.70
CA PHE A 6 19.03 -6.82 8.32
C PHE A 6 19.66 -6.52 9.69
N HIS A 7 20.94 -6.16 9.70
CA HIS A 7 21.55 -5.57 10.88
C HIS A 7 21.12 -4.11 11.00
N LEU A 8 20.04 -3.86 11.75
CA LEU A 8 19.70 -2.51 12.17
C LEU A 8 20.80 -2.00 13.12
N THR A 9 21.52 -0.97 12.66
CA THR A 9 22.54 -0.32 13.48
C THR A 9 21.91 0.20 14.78
N PRO A 10 22.67 0.23 15.89
CA PRO A 10 22.16 0.71 17.18
C PRO A 10 21.58 2.14 17.10
N LEU A 11 22.15 2.98 16.22
CA LEU A 11 21.62 4.32 15.93
C LEU A 11 20.25 4.28 15.26
N THR A 12 20.05 3.43 14.25
CA THR A 12 18.75 3.27 13.58
C THR A 12 17.69 2.71 14.52
N ARG A 13 18.05 1.77 15.41
CA ARG A 13 17.14 1.27 16.44
C ARG A 13 16.67 2.38 17.37
N ARG A 14 17.59 3.23 17.84
CA ARG A 14 17.27 4.38 18.71
C ARG A 14 16.39 5.40 17.99
N ARG A 15 16.64 5.68 16.70
CA ARG A 15 15.77 6.57 15.91
C ARG A 15 14.37 6.00 15.76
N LEU A 16 14.24 4.69 15.53
CA LEU A 16 12.94 4.03 15.40
C LEU A 16 12.14 4.04 16.72
N THR A 17 12.80 3.82 17.86
CA THR A 17 12.13 3.94 19.17
C THR A 17 11.67 5.37 19.44
N GLN A 18 12.48 6.37 19.11
CA GLN A 18 12.09 7.78 19.25
C GLN A 18 10.95 8.17 18.30
N PHE A 19 10.97 7.66 17.08
CA PHE A 19 9.89 7.87 16.12
C PHE A 19 8.56 7.26 16.61
N ARG A 20 8.59 6.03 17.15
CA ARG A 20 7.41 5.38 17.74
C ARG A 20 6.89 6.10 19.00
N ALA A 21 7.77 6.73 19.77
CA ALA A 21 7.38 7.53 20.93
C ALA A 21 6.66 8.84 20.54
N ASN A 22 6.91 9.36 19.33
CA ASN A 22 6.22 10.54 18.82
C ASN A 22 4.81 10.16 18.31
N ARG A 23 3.79 10.36 19.16
CA ARG A 23 2.39 10.05 18.83
C ARG A 23 1.93 10.73 17.53
N ARG A 24 2.29 12.00 17.30
CA ARG A 24 1.87 12.73 16.08
C ARG A 24 2.53 12.15 14.84
N GLY A 25 3.83 11.86 14.91
CA GLY A 25 4.59 11.23 13.83
C GLY A 25 4.10 9.83 13.48
N TRP A 26 3.68 9.06 14.49
CA TRP A 26 3.11 7.74 14.29
C TRP A 26 1.74 7.78 13.60
N TRP A 27 0.85 8.68 14.03
CA TRP A 27 -0.45 8.87 13.39
C TRP A 27 -0.32 9.40 11.95
N SER A 28 0.58 10.36 11.71
CA SER A 28 0.81 10.88 10.36
C SER A 28 1.38 9.82 9.41
N LEU A 29 2.19 8.87 9.92
CA LEU A 29 2.65 7.74 9.11
C LEU A 29 1.47 6.90 8.61
N TRP A 30 0.55 6.55 9.51
CA TRP A 30 -0.62 5.75 9.14
C TRP A 30 -1.54 6.50 8.17
N LEU A 31 -1.79 7.79 8.42
CA LEU A 31 -2.57 8.62 7.51
C LEU A 31 -1.92 8.69 6.12
N PHE A 32 -0.61 8.91 6.07
CA PHE A 32 0.14 8.93 4.81
C PHE A 32 0.07 7.58 4.10
N LEU A 33 0.32 6.46 4.79
CA LEU A 33 0.27 5.12 4.20
C LEU A 33 -1.13 4.79 3.67
N LEU A 34 -2.19 5.20 4.37
CA LEU A 34 -3.56 5.05 3.90
C LEU A 34 -3.79 5.85 2.62
N LEU A 35 -3.49 7.16 2.63
CA LEU A 35 -3.68 8.03 1.46
C LEU A 35 -2.84 7.58 0.27
N PHE A 36 -1.58 7.21 0.51
CA PHE A 36 -0.66 6.72 -0.49
C PHE A 36 -1.14 5.38 -1.07
N GLY A 37 -1.53 4.43 -0.22
CA GLY A 37 -2.10 3.15 -0.65
C GLY A 37 -3.38 3.32 -1.48
N LEU A 38 -4.25 4.24 -1.08
CA LEU A 38 -5.43 4.62 -1.85
C LEU A 38 -5.07 5.28 -3.18
N SER A 39 -4.02 6.12 -3.25
CA SER A 39 -3.56 6.73 -4.50
C SER A 39 -3.01 5.70 -5.49
N LEU A 40 -2.29 4.68 -5.00
CA LEU A 40 -1.80 3.59 -5.84
C LEU A 40 -2.94 2.69 -6.32
N SER A 41 -3.96 2.51 -5.47
CA SER A 41 -5.16 1.73 -5.81
C SER A 41 -6.25 2.59 -6.46
N ALA A 42 -5.97 3.86 -6.77
CA ALA A 42 -6.95 4.77 -7.35
C ALA A 42 -7.37 4.30 -8.74
N GLU A 43 -6.43 3.78 -9.53
CA GLU A 43 -6.73 3.19 -10.84
C GLU A 43 -7.58 1.90 -10.73
N PHE A 44 -7.51 1.19 -9.59
CA PHE A 44 -8.37 0.02 -9.32
C PHE A 44 -9.76 0.40 -8.80
N ILE A 45 -9.84 1.41 -7.92
CA ILE A 45 -11.10 1.88 -7.30
C ILE A 45 -11.89 2.80 -8.25
N ALA A 46 -11.21 3.69 -8.97
CA ALA A 46 -11.77 4.63 -9.93
C ALA A 46 -11.57 4.16 -11.37
N ASN A 47 -11.59 2.85 -11.60
CA ASN A 47 -11.51 2.32 -12.96
C ASN A 47 -12.75 2.79 -13.75
N ASP A 48 -12.56 3.70 -14.69
CA ASP A 48 -13.57 4.12 -15.66
C ASP A 48 -14.04 2.97 -16.56
N ARG A 49 -13.30 1.84 -16.57
CA ARG A 49 -13.69 0.61 -17.25
C ARG A 49 -14.18 -0.42 -16.24
N PRO A 50 -15.42 -0.91 -16.33
CA PRO A 50 -15.91 -1.94 -15.42
C PRO A 50 -15.02 -3.19 -15.47
N LEU A 51 -14.48 -3.60 -14.33
CA LEU A 51 -13.63 -4.80 -14.21
C LEU A 51 -14.38 -6.06 -14.67
N LEU A 52 -15.68 -6.15 -14.37
CA LEU A 52 -16.59 -7.21 -14.77
C LEU A 52 -17.90 -6.58 -15.25
N VAL A 53 -18.33 -6.95 -16.45
CA VAL A 53 -19.62 -6.57 -17.04
C VAL A 53 -20.41 -7.83 -17.29
N TYR A 54 -21.63 -7.89 -16.76
CA TYR A 54 -22.59 -8.90 -17.16
C TYR A 54 -23.42 -8.37 -18.32
N HIS A 55 -23.30 -8.97 -19.50
CA HIS A 55 -24.06 -8.56 -20.68
C HIS A 55 -24.57 -9.81 -21.41
N HIS A 56 -25.87 -9.88 -21.70
CA HIS A 56 -26.46 -10.98 -22.49
C HIS A 56 -26.13 -12.42 -22.03
N GLY A 57 -26.12 -12.66 -20.71
CA GLY A 57 -25.95 -14.02 -20.16
C GLY A 57 -24.50 -14.46 -19.93
N THR A 58 -23.53 -13.58 -20.21
CA THR A 58 -22.10 -13.89 -20.13
C THR A 58 -21.36 -12.81 -19.35
N PHE A 59 -20.42 -13.25 -18.51
CA PHE A 59 -19.49 -12.37 -17.80
C PHE A 59 -18.34 -11.98 -18.72
N TYR A 60 -18.15 -10.69 -18.93
CA TYR A 60 -17.06 -10.13 -19.71
C TYR A 60 -16.13 -9.34 -18.81
N VAL A 61 -14.83 -9.54 -18.98
CA VAL A 61 -13.75 -8.86 -18.25
C VAL A 61 -13.04 -7.96 -19.25
N PRO A 62 -13.57 -6.75 -19.57
CA PRO A 62 -13.08 -5.93 -20.69
C PRO A 62 -11.65 -5.41 -20.47
N VAL A 63 -11.11 -5.52 -19.26
CA VAL A 63 -9.77 -5.04 -18.87
C VAL A 63 -8.63 -5.93 -19.40
N PHE A 64 -8.90 -7.16 -19.83
CA PHE A 64 -7.89 -8.08 -20.40
C PHE A 64 -7.95 -8.20 -21.93
N LYS A 65 -8.80 -7.41 -22.60
CA LYS A 65 -8.88 -7.35 -24.06
C LYS A 65 -8.11 -6.14 -24.56
N ASP A 66 -6.79 -6.26 -24.58
CA ASP A 66 -5.90 -5.56 -25.52
C ASP A 66 -5.09 -6.62 -26.28
#